data_AF-A0A7W9GDK4-F1
#
_entry.id   AF-A0A7W9GDK4-F1
#
_cell.length_a   1.000
_cell.length_b   1.000
_cell.length_c   1.000
_cell.angle_alpha   90.00
_cell.angle_beta   90.00
_cell.angle_gamma   90.00
#
_symmetry.space_group_name_H-M   'P 1'
#
loop_
_entity.id
_entity.type
_entity.pdbx_description
1 polymer ?
#
loop_
_entity_poly.entity_id
_entity_poly.type
_entity_poly.pdbx_seq_one_letter_code
_entity_poly.pdbx_strand_id
1 'polypeptide(L)' 'MTRWRPAICDACARLRQRVDPQAAGRYVPYCEAFPEGVPAEVYGGGFDHRYEYPGDGGVRFALRPTAEGAVRAFELRRP' A
#
# COMPACT_ATOMS: atom_id res chain seq x y z
N MET A 1 12.19 -18.22 -1.56
CA MET A 1 11.96 -16.91 -0.93
C MET A 1 11.12 -16.08 -1.88
N THR A 2 9.82 -15.92 -1.62
CA THR A 2 8.94 -15.16 -2.51
C THR A 2 9.39 -13.71 -2.54
N ARG A 3 9.81 -13.23 -3.72
CA ARG A 3 10.32 -11.87 -3.92
C ARG A 3 9.18 -10.89 -3.62
N TRP A 4 9.27 -10.18 -2.49
CA TRP A 4 8.34 -9.09 -2.17
C TRP A 4 8.36 -8.08 -3.31
N ARG A 5 7.17 -7.77 -3.85
CA ARG A 5 7.01 -6.77 -4.92
C ARG A 5 6.72 -5.43 -4.23
N PRO A 6 7.62 -4.44 -4.30
CA PRO A 6 7.36 -3.14 -3.67
C PRO A 6 6.10 -2.51 -4.25
N ALA A 7 5.28 -1.95 -3.38
CA ALA A 7 4.11 -1.14 -3.70
C ALA A 7 4.41 0.32 -3.38
N ILE A 8 3.88 1.28 -4.15
CA ILE A 8 4.01 2.70 -3.76
C ILE A 8 3.33 2.97 -2.41
N CYS A 9 2.32 2.18 -2.05
CA CYS A 9 1.66 2.23 -0.75
C CYS A 9 2.62 1.97 0.42
N ASP A 10 3.71 1.22 0.25
CA ASP A 10 4.72 0.99 1.30
C ASP A 10 5.43 2.28 1.73
N ALA A 11 5.39 3.31 0.88
CA ALA A 11 5.91 4.64 1.17
C ALA A 11 4.87 5.61 1.75
N CYS A 12 3.61 5.21 1.84
CA CYS A 12 2.52 6.08 2.22
C CYS A 12 2.43 6.26 3.74
N ALA A 13 2.31 7.50 4.23
CA ALA A 13 2.10 7.85 5.62
C ALA A 13 0.75 7.35 6.18
N ARG A 14 -0.21 7.06 5.28
CA ARG A 14 -1.54 6.54 5.62
C ARG A 14 -1.60 5.02 5.72
N LEU A 15 -0.59 4.31 5.19
CA LEU A 15 -0.54 2.86 5.30
C LEU A 15 -0.13 2.47 6.72
N ARG A 16 -0.96 1.65 7.36
CA ARG A 16 -0.77 1.07 8.69
C ARG A 16 -0.88 -0.45 8.59
N GLN A 17 -0.49 -1.14 9.65
CA GLN A 17 -0.78 -2.55 9.83
C GLN A 17 -1.83 -2.70 10.94
N ARG A 18 -2.81 -3.58 10.74
CA ARG A 18 -3.74 -3.99 11.80
C ARG A 18 -3.70 -5.51 11.95
N VAL A 19 -4.01 -5.99 13.14
CA VAL A 19 -4.23 -7.42 13.38
C VAL A 19 -5.60 -7.77 12.82
N ASP A 20 -5.66 -8.77 11.96
CA ASP A 20 -6.91 -9.30 11.44
C ASP A 20 -7.42 -10.42 12.37
N PRO A 21 -8.54 -10.22 13.09
CA PRO A 21 -9.11 -11.24 13.96
C PRO A 21 -9.64 -12.46 13.18
N GLN A 22 -9.98 -12.30 11.90
CA GLN A 22 -10.49 -13.38 11.04
C GLN A 22 -9.37 -14.18 10.39
N ALA A 23 -8.20 -13.57 10.17
CA ALA A 23 -7.02 -14.25 9.62
C ALA A 23 -6.05 -14.76 10.71
N ALA A 24 -6.60 -15.34 11.79
CA ALA A 24 -5.83 -15.92 12.89
C ALA A 24 -4.77 -14.97 13.49
N GLY A 25 -5.08 -13.68 13.60
CA GLY A 25 -4.18 -12.69 14.19
C GLY A 25 -3.02 -12.24 13.28
N ARG A 26 -3.10 -12.50 11.97
CA ARG A 26 -2.10 -12.00 11.02
C ARG A 26 -2.18 -10.48 10.87
N TYR A 27 -1.03 -9.85 10.63
CA TYR A 27 -0.99 -8.44 10.25
C TYR A 27 -1.42 -8.28 8.79
N VAL A 28 -2.39 -7.39 8.57
CA VAL A 28 -2.86 -7.00 7.24
C VAL A 28 -2.64 -5.50 7.00
N PRO A 29 -2.36 -5.09 5.75
CA PRO A 29 -2.28 -3.68 5.41
C PRO A 29 -3.65 -3.02 5.61
N TYR A 30 -3.64 -1.85 6.23
CA TYR A 30 -4.80 -1.01 6.46
C TYR A 30 -4.50 0.41 5.99
N CYS A 31 -5.42 1.00 5.24
CA CYS A 31 -5.30 2.38 4.75
C CYS A 31 -6.67 3.04 4.90
N GLU A 32 -6.72 4.31 5.29
CA GLU A 32 -7.98 5.06 5.39
C GLU A 32 -8.71 5.20 4.04
N ALA A 33 -7.96 5.13 2.92
CA ALA A 33 -8.53 5.08 1.57
C ALA A 33 -9.34 3.80 1.33
N PHE A 34 -9.03 2.72 2.04
CA PHE A 34 -9.64 1.40 1.87
C PHE A 34 -10.03 0.82 3.23
N PRO A 35 -11.09 1.33 3.87
CA PRO A 35 -11.47 0.92 5.22
C PRO A 35 -11.80 -0.57 5.34
N GLU A 36 -12.30 -1.17 4.25
CA GLU A 36 -12.61 -2.60 4.14
C GLU A 36 -11.36 -3.46 3.93
N GLY A 37 -10.27 -2.88 3.43
CA GLY A 37 -9.00 -3.55 3.17
C GLY A 37 -8.39 -3.12 1.84
N VAL A 38 -7.06 -3.02 1.78
CA VAL A 38 -6.37 -2.56 0.56
C VAL A 38 -6.48 -3.63 -0.53
N PRO A 39 -7.03 -3.33 -1.72
CA PRO A 39 -7.15 -4.30 -2.81
C PRO A 39 -5.81 -4.90 -3.23
N ALA A 40 -5.81 -6.17 -3.62
CA ALA A 40 -4.59 -6.89 -4.00
C ALA A 40 -3.90 -6.27 -5.23
N GLU A 41 -4.65 -5.72 -6.18
CA GLU A 41 -4.09 -4.98 -7.33
C GLU A 41 -3.40 -3.67 -6.95
N VAL A 42 -3.91 -3.02 -5.89
CA VAL A 42 -3.34 -1.78 -5.36
C VAL A 42 -2.06 -2.07 -4.58
N TYR A 43 -2.09 -3.04 -3.66
CA TYR A 43 -0.94 -3.35 -2.80
C TYR A 43 0.05 -4.33 -3.47
N GLY A 44 -0.42 -5.44 -4.04
CA GLY A 44 0.45 -6.46 -4.66
C GLY A 44 0.58 -6.35 -6.18
N GLY A 45 -0.38 -5.71 -6.85
CA GLY A 45 -0.44 -5.60 -8.31
C GLY A 45 0.56 -4.59 -8.89
N GLY A 46 0.96 -3.58 -8.10
CA GLY A 46 1.85 -2.51 -8.53
C GLY A 46 1.13 -1.32 -9.15
N PHE A 47 -0.16 -1.15 -8.88
CA PHE A 47 -0.86 0.09 -9.18
C PHE A 47 -0.18 1.27 -8.47
N ASP A 48 -0.04 2.38 -9.19
CA ASP A 48 0.53 3.60 -8.64
C ASP A 48 -0.58 4.41 -7.94
N HIS A 49 -0.82 4.11 -6.66
CA HIS A 49 -1.84 4.79 -5.84
C HIS A 49 -1.49 6.24 -5.46
N ARG A 50 -0.62 6.89 -6.24
CA ARG A 50 -0.60 8.37 -6.37
C ARG A 50 -1.77 8.84 -7.24
N TYR A 51 -2.24 8.00 -8.15
CA TYR A 51 -3.45 8.19 -8.93
C TYR A 51 -4.69 7.72 -8.18
N GLU A 52 -5.84 8.26 -8.58
CA GLU A 52 -7.16 7.89 -8.04
C GLU A 52 -7.47 6.43 -8.36
N TYR A 53 -8.10 5.74 -7.43
CA TYR A 53 -8.57 4.38 -7.61
C TYR A 53 -10.04 4.28 -7.19
N PRO A 54 -10.90 3.57 -7.95
CA PRO A 54 -12.31 3.42 -7.59
C PRO A 54 -12.49 2.87 -6.16
N GLY A 55 -13.18 3.64 -5.31
CA GLY A 55 -13.40 3.26 -3.91
C GLY A 55 -12.34 3.74 -2.92
N ASP A 56 -11.36 4.54 -3.34
CA ASP A 56 -10.34 5.14 -2.45
C ASP A 56 -10.85 6.32 -1.58
N GLY A 57 -12.12 6.71 -1.76
CA GLY A 57 -12.75 7.81 -1.05
C GLY A 57 -12.14 9.19 -1.34
N GLY A 58 -11.39 9.35 -2.44
CA GLY A 58 -10.66 10.57 -2.77
C GLY A 58 -9.41 10.80 -1.91
N VAL A 59 -9.00 9.81 -1.13
CA VAL A 59 -7.83 9.91 -0.26
C VAL A 59 -6.54 9.81 -1.09
N ARG A 60 -5.79 10.91 -1.15
CA ARG A 60 -4.54 10.98 -1.91
C ARG A 60 -3.36 10.34 -1.18
N PHE A 61 -2.35 9.92 -1.95
CA PHE A 61 -1.05 9.53 -1.42
C PHE A 61 -0.40 10.65 -0.61
N ALA A 62 0.23 10.30 0.53
CA ALA A 62 1.15 11.18 1.25
C ALA A 62 2.42 10.41 1.57
N LEU A 63 3.57 10.97 1.25
CA LEU A 63 4.87 10.35 1.55
C LEU A 63 5.16 10.39 3.06
N ARG A 64 5.60 9.27 3.63
CA ARG A 64 6.14 9.23 5.01
C ARG A 64 7.56 9.83 5.05
N PRO A 65 7.94 10.62 6.09
CA PRO A 65 9.24 11.33 6.18
C PRO A 65 10.54 10.51 6.13
N THR A 66 10.49 9.21 5.86
CA THR A 66 11.65 8.30 5.81
C THR A 66 11.49 7.21 4.75
N ALA A 67 10.52 7.37 3.85
CA ALA A 67 10.14 6.32 2.91
C ALA A 67 10.57 6.58 1.46
N GLU A 68 11.51 7.50 1.24
CA GLU A 68 12.11 7.79 -0.07
C GLU A 68 12.72 6.53 -0.69
N GLY A 69 13.34 5.67 0.12
CA GLY A 69 13.86 4.38 -0.33
C GLY A 69 12.78 3.43 -0.87
N ALA A 70 11.59 3.45 -0.28
CA ALA A 70 10.45 2.64 -0.74
C ALA A 70 9.86 3.19 -2.05
N VAL A 71 9.78 4.52 -2.21
CA VAL A 71 9.41 5.16 -3.48
C VAL A 71 10.38 4.73 -4.58
N ARG A 72 11.68 4.87 -4.34
CA ARG A 72 12.72 4.48 -5.31
C ARG A 72 12.64 2.99 -5.67
N ALA A 73 12.40 2.11 -4.69
CA ALA A 73 12.26 0.68 -4.93
C ALA A 73 11.04 0.36 -5.82
N PHE A 74 9.93 1.08 -5.65
CA PHE A 74 8.76 0.97 -6.53
C PHE A 74 9.05 1.47 -7.95
N GLU A 75 9.70 2.63 -8.09
CA GLU A 75 9.99 3.24 -9.38
C GLU A 75 10.97 2.42 -10.21
N LEU A 76 12.02 1.85 -9.59
CA LEU A 76 12.98 0.96 -10.26
C LEU A 76 12.37 -0.35 -10.77
N ARG A 77 11.18 -0.72 -10.28
CA ARG A 77 10.44 -1.90 -10.73
C ARG A 77 9.53 -1.59 -11.93
N ARG A 78 9.12 -0.33 -12.11
CA ARG A 78 8.21 0.05 -13.19
C ARG A 78 8.90 -0.26 -14.54
N PRO A 79 8.24 -1.00 -15.45
CA PRO A 79 8.84 -1.34 -16.75
C PRO A 79 9.09 -0.11 -17.61
#